data_AF-A0AAE0K540-F1
#
_entry.id   AF-A0AAE0K540-F1
#
_cell.length_a   1.000
_cell.length_b   1.000
_cell.length_c   1.000
_cell.angle_alpha   90.00
_cell.angle_beta   90.00
_cell.angle_gamma   90.00
#
_symmetry.space_group_name_H-M   'P 1'
#
loop_
_entity.id
_entity.type
_entity.pdbx_description
1 polymer ?
#
loop_
_entity_poly.entity_id
_entity_poly.type
_entity_poly.pdbx_seq_one_letter_code
_entity_poly.pdbx_strand_id
1 'polypeptide(L)'
;LEQDIKQCQARYGKKVLLSLGGAGTILRLETNLEALRFANLLWALFGPPGNLNDQLRPFGSAVLDDFDLDENVALPAHFDSLCSLLRANFANDLSKDYFFSAAPQCNFPDISIPMVYILQ
;
A
#
# COMPACT_ATOMS: atom_id res chain seq x y z
N LEU A 1 -9.21 3.41 15.72
CA LEU A 1 -8.29 2.93 14.67
C LEU A 1 -6.83 2.91 15.12
N GLU A 2 -6.16 4.04 15.40
CA GLU A 2 -4.74 4.01 15.81
C GLU A 2 -4.44 3.00 16.94
N GLN A 3 -5.18 3.10 18.05
CA GLN A 3 -4.99 2.22 19.22
C GLN A 3 -5.27 0.75 18.86
N ASP A 4 -6.29 0.50 18.05
CA ASP A 4 -6.69 -0.84 17.63
C ASP A 4 -5.63 -1.49 16.74
N ILE A 5 -5.06 -0.73 15.78
CA ILE A 5 -3.98 -1.19 14.90
C ILE A 5 -2.78 -1.63 15.74
N LYS A 6 -2.34 -0.77 16.67
CA LYS A 6 -1.23 -1.07 17.57
C LYS A 6 -1.52 -2.27 18.45
N GLN A 7 -2.77 -2.43 18.92
CA GLN A 7 -3.17 -3.59 19.70
C GLN A 7 -3.16 -4.88 18.86
N CYS A 8 -3.68 -4.86 17.64
CA CYS A 8 -3.60 -5.96 16.68
C CYS A 8 -2.17 -6.45 16.48
N GLN A 9 -1.24 -5.51 16.24
CA GLN A 9 0.17 -5.80 16.02
C GLN A 9 0.86 -6.29 17.30
N ALA A 10 0.85 -5.49 18.37
CA ALA A 10 1.67 -5.74 19.56
C ALA A 10 1.11 -6.83 20.47
N ARG A 11 -0.22 -6.93 20.62
CA ARG A 11 -0.84 -7.89 21.54
C ARG A 11 -1.16 -9.22 20.87
N TYR A 12 -1.57 -9.19 19.60
CA TYR A 12 -2.08 -10.37 18.91
C TYR A 12 -1.17 -10.87 17.78
N GLY A 13 -0.07 -10.16 17.48
CA GLY A 13 0.87 -10.53 16.42
C GLY A 13 0.23 -10.55 15.03
N LYS A 14 -0.84 -9.76 14.82
CA LYS A 14 -1.57 -9.70 13.55
C LYS A 14 -1.04 -8.55 12.71
N LYS A 15 -0.84 -8.82 11.42
CA LYS A 15 -0.53 -7.81 10.42
C LYS A 15 -1.79 -7.01 10.10
N VAL A 16 -1.63 -5.71 9.89
CA VAL A 16 -2.67 -4.79 9.47
C VAL A 16 -2.22 -4.12 8.17
N LEU A 17 -3.04 -4.31 7.14
CA LEU A 17 -2.78 -3.88 5.78
C LEU A 17 -3.77 -2.78 5.41
N LEU A 18 -3.35 -1.80 4.60
CA LEU A 18 -4.27 -0.86 3.95
C LEU A 18 -4.57 -1.33 2.54
N SER A 19 -5.82 -1.68 2.27
CA SER A 19 -6.26 -2.04 0.92
C SER A 19 -6.54 -0.80 0.06
N LEU A 20 -6.10 -0.84 -1.18
CA LEU A 20 -6.17 0.22 -2.19
C LEU A 20 -7.08 -0.22 -3.33
N GLY A 21 -8.12 0.55 -3.61
CA GLY A 21 -9.13 0.23 -4.62
C GLY A 21 -10.44 -0.20 -3.96
N GLY A 22 -10.84 -1.44 -4.19
CA GLY A 22 -12.09 -2.03 -3.74
C GLY A 22 -13.25 -1.84 -4.73
N ALA A 23 -14.30 -2.65 -4.55
CA ALA A 23 -15.47 -2.64 -5.42
C ALA A 23 -16.14 -1.25 -5.47
N GLY A 24 -16.42 -0.77 -6.69
CA GLY A 24 -17.10 0.51 -6.92
C GLY A 24 -16.19 1.74 -6.92
N THR A 25 -14.89 1.57 -6.71
CA THR A 25 -13.87 2.61 -6.88
C THR A 25 -12.93 2.21 -8.01
N ILE A 26 -12.35 3.20 -8.70
CA ILE A 26 -11.29 3.00 -9.69
C ILE A 26 -10.07 3.76 -9.18
N LEU A 27 -8.99 3.05 -8.85
CA LEU A 27 -7.71 3.68 -8.58
C LEU A 27 -7.03 3.97 -9.92
N ARG A 28 -7.20 5.20 -10.40
CA ARG A 28 -6.59 5.67 -11.65
C ARG A 28 -5.29 6.41 -11.34
N LEU A 29 -4.20 5.91 -11.90
CA LEU A 29 -2.91 6.59 -11.98
C LEU A 29 -2.67 6.90 -13.46
N GLU A 30 -2.51 8.17 -13.82
CA GLU A 30 -2.40 8.59 -15.23
C GLU A 30 -0.96 8.66 -15.73
N THR A 31 0.01 8.75 -14.80
CA THR A 31 1.43 8.82 -15.14
C THR A 31 2.30 8.12 -14.09
N ASN A 32 3.52 7.72 -14.48
CA ASN A 32 4.53 7.24 -13.53
C ASN A 32 4.79 8.26 -12.41
N LEU A 33 4.82 9.56 -12.74
CA LEU A 33 5.05 10.61 -11.74
C LEU A 33 3.93 10.67 -10.71
N GLU A 34 2.67 10.50 -11.14
CA GLU A 34 1.54 10.42 -10.24
C GLU A 34 1.62 9.17 -9.35
N ALA A 35 1.95 8.01 -9.91
CA ALA A 35 2.15 6.78 -9.14
C ALA A 35 3.25 6.94 -8.07
N LEU A 36 4.38 7.56 -8.41
CA LEU A 36 5.47 7.83 -7.46
C LEU A 36 5.06 8.84 -6.38
N ARG A 37 4.28 9.87 -6.73
CA ARG A 37 3.73 10.82 -5.74
C ARG A 37 2.75 10.13 -4.80
N PHE A 38 1.91 9.26 -5.33
CA PHE A 38 0.94 8.51 -4.54
C PHE A 38 1.64 7.53 -3.59
N ALA A 39 2.67 6.79 -4.05
CA ALA A 39 3.50 5.94 -3.21
C ALA A 39 4.13 6.71 -2.02
N ASN A 40 4.71 7.88 -2.30
CA ASN A 40 5.28 8.74 -1.26
C ASN A 40 4.23 9.24 -0.27
N LEU A 41 3.05 9.60 -0.77
CA LEU A 41 1.93 10.05 0.07
C LEU A 41 1.47 8.92 0.99
N LEU A 42 1.24 7.71 0.46
CA LEU A 42 0.89 6.53 1.25
C LEU A 42 1.93 6.25 2.34
N TRP A 43 3.21 6.25 1.97
CA TRP A 43 4.29 6.03 2.93
C TRP A 43 4.35 7.11 4.01
N ALA A 44 4.21 8.38 3.64
CA ALA A 44 4.23 9.49 4.60
C ALA A 44 3.02 9.46 5.57
N LEU A 45 1.85 8.98 5.12
CA LEU A 45 0.64 8.92 5.92
C LEU A 45 0.57 7.68 6.82
N PHE A 46 1.06 6.53 6.34
CA PHE A 46 0.80 5.22 6.94
C PHE A 46 2.05 4.38 7.25
N GLY A 47 3.21 4.74 6.68
CA GLY A 47 4.52 4.18 7.04
C GLY A 47 5.10 4.82 8.31
N PRO A 48 6.38 4.62 8.62
CA PRO A 48 7.05 5.26 9.75
C PRO A 48 6.86 6.78 9.78
N PRO A 49 6.76 7.40 10.97
CA PRO A 49 6.74 8.85 11.09
C PRO A 49 7.98 9.47 10.42
N GLY A 50 7.74 10.48 9.58
CA GLY A 50 8.78 11.23 8.88
C GLY A 50 8.60 12.73 9.12
N ASN A 51 8.84 13.54 8.09
CA ASN A 51 8.72 15.00 8.17
C ASN A 51 7.27 15.52 7.99
N LEU A 52 6.29 14.63 7.80
CA LEU A 52 4.89 15.03 7.65
C LEU A 52 4.31 15.45 9.01
N ASN A 53 3.42 16.44 9.02
CA ASN A 53 2.68 16.81 10.22
C ASN A 53 1.83 15.62 10.72
N ASP A 54 2.04 15.20 11.96
CA ASP A 54 1.32 14.09 12.60
C ASP A 54 -0.21 14.29 12.59
N GLN A 55 -0.70 15.53 12.59
CA GLN A 55 -2.13 15.81 12.49
C GLN A 55 -2.74 15.43 11.14
N LEU A 56 -1.93 15.25 10.10
CA LEU A 56 -2.36 14.80 8.79
C LEU A 56 -2.40 13.27 8.68
N ARG A 57 -1.81 12.55 9.63
CA ARG A 57 -1.73 11.08 9.62
C ARG A 57 -3.04 10.48 10.12
N PRO A 58 -3.82 9.76 9.28
CA PRO A 58 -5.16 9.31 9.67
C PRO A 58 -5.18 8.33 10.86
N PHE A 59 -4.09 7.59 11.04
CA PHE A 59 -3.92 6.63 12.14
C PHE A 59 -2.85 7.07 13.14
N GLY A 60 -2.62 8.38 13.24
CA GLY A 60 -1.62 8.95 14.13
C GLY A 60 -0.25 8.30 13.94
N SER A 61 0.33 7.78 15.02
CA SER A 61 1.65 7.17 15.01
C SER A 61 1.65 5.65 14.76
N ALA A 62 0.51 5.06 14.38
CA ALA A 62 0.50 3.68 13.90
C ALA A 62 1.27 3.56 12.57
N VAL A 63 2.01 2.46 12.42
CA VAL A 63 2.75 2.10 11.21
C VAL A 63 2.20 0.78 10.68
N LEU A 64 1.63 0.81 9.48
CA LEU A 64 1.03 -0.37 8.85
C LEU A 64 2.07 -1.40 8.42
N ASP A 65 1.63 -2.63 8.19
CA ASP A 65 2.51 -3.74 7.79
C ASP A 65 2.58 -3.90 6.26
N ASP A 66 1.61 -3.38 5.51
CA ASP A 66 1.47 -3.60 4.06
C ASP A 66 0.51 -2.56 3.41
N PHE A 67 0.62 -2.43 2.09
CA PHE A 67 -0.38 -1.87 1.18
C PHE A 67 -0.89 -2.97 0.22
N ASP A 68 -2.15 -3.32 0.36
CA ASP A 68 -2.82 -4.36 -0.43
C ASP A 68 -3.45 -3.76 -1.69
N LEU A 69 -3.18 -4.35 -2.86
CA LEU A 69 -3.82 -3.94 -4.11
C LEU A 69 -5.11 -4.74 -4.34
N ASP A 70 -6.27 -4.08 -4.33
CA ASP A 70 -7.58 -4.67 -4.61
C ASP A 70 -8.27 -3.89 -5.75
N GLU A 71 -7.60 -3.80 -6.91
CA GLU A 71 -8.20 -3.21 -8.09
C GLU A 71 -9.12 -4.21 -8.79
N ASN A 72 -10.31 -3.75 -9.17
CA ASN A 72 -11.41 -4.54 -9.68
C ASN A 72 -11.78 -4.17 -11.13
N VAL A 73 -11.15 -3.15 -11.72
CA VAL A 73 -11.31 -2.78 -13.14
C VAL A 73 -10.03 -2.95 -13.94
N ALA A 74 -10.22 -3.23 -15.24
CA ALA A 74 -9.14 -3.55 -16.16
C ALA A 74 -8.37 -2.31 -16.67
N LEU A 75 -7.65 -1.60 -15.80
CA LEU A 75 -6.83 -0.43 -16.18
C LEU A 75 -5.60 -0.19 -15.25
N PRO A 76 -4.65 -1.13 -15.11
CA PRO A 76 -3.58 -1.03 -14.12
C PRO A 76 -2.34 -0.28 -14.62
N ALA A 77 -2.52 0.85 -15.30
CA ALA A 77 -1.39 1.64 -15.75
C ALA A 77 -0.61 2.20 -14.53
N HIS A 78 0.72 2.13 -14.58
CA HIS A 78 1.64 2.76 -13.62
C HIS A 78 1.67 2.16 -12.21
N PHE A 79 0.98 1.04 -11.97
CA PHE A 79 1.04 0.31 -10.69
C PHE A 79 2.44 -0.27 -10.42
N ASP A 80 3.20 -0.61 -11.46
CA ASP A 80 4.62 -0.99 -11.38
C ASP A 80 5.46 0.08 -10.66
N SER A 81 5.26 1.35 -11.01
CA SER A 81 5.96 2.48 -10.39
C SER A 81 5.56 2.68 -8.93
N LEU A 82 4.26 2.53 -8.61
CA LEU A 82 3.74 2.55 -7.25
C LEU A 82 4.37 1.43 -6.40
N CYS A 83 4.31 0.19 -6.89
CA CYS A 83 4.84 -0.99 -6.21
C CYS A 83 6.35 -0.88 -5.98
N SER A 84 7.09 -0.49 -7.01
CA SER A 84 8.55 -0.39 -6.96
C SER A 84 9.02 0.63 -5.91
N LEU A 85 8.37 1.80 -5.84
CA LEU A 85 8.75 2.81 -4.85
C LEU A 85 8.34 2.42 -3.42
N LEU A 86 7.18 1.79 -3.22
CA LEU A 86 6.80 1.26 -1.91
C LEU A 86 7.80 0.20 -1.43
N ARG A 87 8.21 -0.74 -2.29
CA ARG A 87 9.25 -1.74 -1.97
C ARG A 87 10.60 -1.11 -1.64
N ALA A 88 10.99 -0.07 -2.38
CA ALA A 88 12.21 0.67 -2.08
C ALA A 88 12.13 1.35 -0.69
N ASN A 89 10.98 1.91 -0.33
CA ASN A 89 10.77 2.49 1.00
C ASN A 89 10.84 1.43 2.11
N PHE A 90 10.25 0.25 1.89
CA PHE A 90 10.33 -0.87 2.82
C PHE A 90 11.77 -1.30 3.07
N ALA A 91 12.56 -1.44 2.01
CA ALA A 91 13.96 -1.85 2.10
C ALA A 91 14.84 -0.82 2.86
N ASN A 92 14.42 0.45 2.91
CA ASN A 92 15.13 1.51 3.62
C ASN A 92 14.81 1.57 5.12
N ASP A 93 13.69 0.99 5.58
CA ASP A 93 13.36 0.92 6.99
C ASP A 93 13.66 -0.47 7.57
N LEU A 94 14.77 -0.56 8.30
CA LEU A 94 15.24 -1.80 8.91
C LEU A 94 14.56 -2.10 10.27
N SER A 95 13.67 -1.24 10.76
CA SER A 95 13.03 -1.40 12.07
C SER A 95 11.83 -2.35 12.05
N LYS A 96 11.33 -2.69 10.87
CA LYS A 96 10.09 -3.46 10.68
C LYS A 96 10.12 -4.22 9.36
N ASP A 97 9.60 -5.45 9.38
CA ASP A 97 9.31 -6.19 8.16
C ASP A 97 7.99 -5.71 7.54
N TYR A 98 8.05 -5.32 6.27
CA TYR A 98 6.89 -4.94 5.47
C TYR A 98 6.53 -6.04 4.49
N PHE A 99 5.25 -6.06 4.13
CA PHE A 99 4.68 -7.00 3.18
C PHE A 99 4.17 -6.23 1.95
N PHE A 100 3.89 -6.97 0.88
CA PHE A 100 3.21 -6.46 -0.31
C PHE A 100 2.19 -7.49 -0.77
N SER A 101 0.89 -7.19 -0.66
CA SER A 101 -0.18 -8.09 -1.07
C SER A 101 -1.01 -7.57 -2.23
N ALA A 102 -1.76 -8.47 -2.85
CA ALA A 102 -2.73 -8.17 -3.88
C ALA A 102 -3.89 -9.15 -3.84
N ALA A 103 -5.05 -8.70 -4.31
CA ALA A 103 -6.29 -9.45 -4.42
C ALA A 103 -6.74 -9.59 -5.89
N PRO A 104 -6.01 -10.37 -6.73
CA PRO A 104 -6.43 -10.59 -8.11
C PRO A 104 -7.77 -11.33 -8.18
N GLN A 105 -8.49 -11.15 -9.28
CA GLN A 105 -9.67 -11.94 -9.60
C GLN A 105 -9.27 -13.35 -10.08
N CYS A 106 -10.28 -14.21 -10.27
CA CYS A 106 -10.05 -15.61 -10.63
C CYS A 106 -9.61 -15.85 -12.09
N ASN A 107 -9.75 -14.85 -12.96
CA ASN A 107 -9.43 -14.98 -14.38
C ASN A 107 -7.90 -15.02 -14.58
N PHE A 108 -7.44 -15.83 -15.54
CA PHE A 108 -6.02 -15.90 -15.89
C PHE A 108 -5.78 -15.62 -17.38
N PRO A 109 -4.96 -14.61 -17.75
CA PRO A 109 -4.33 -13.64 -16.84
C PRO A 109 -5.35 -12.70 -16.19
N ASP A 110 -5.08 -12.29 -14.96
CA ASP A 110 -5.89 -11.28 -14.30
C ASP A 110 -5.67 -9.92 -14.97
N ILE A 111 -6.76 -9.22 -15.26
CA ILE A 111 -6.74 -7.97 -16.05
C ILE A 111 -6.70 -6.71 -15.18
N SER A 112 -7.03 -6.81 -13.89
CA SER A 112 -7.03 -5.67 -12.97
C SER A 112 -5.73 -5.57 -12.17
N ILE A 113 -5.06 -6.68 -11.91
CA ILE A 113 -3.77 -6.78 -11.23
C ILE A 113 -2.87 -7.82 -11.93
N PRO A 114 -2.21 -7.43 -13.03
CA PRO A 114 -1.21 -8.26 -13.68
C PRO A 114 -0.10 -8.71 -12.72
N MET A 115 0.17 -10.01 -12.69
CA MET A 115 1.22 -10.61 -11.83
C MET A 115 2.60 -9.97 -11.98
N VAL A 116 2.89 -9.38 -13.14
CA VAL A 116 4.16 -8.70 -13.41
C VAL A 116 4.40 -7.49 -12.49
N TYR A 117 3.36 -6.92 -11.89
CA TYR A 117 3.47 -5.81 -10.94
C TYR A 117 3.78 -6.28 -9.52
N ILE A 118 3.41 -7.52 -9.18
CA ILE A 118 3.59 -8.10 -7.83
C ILE A 118 4.97 -8.76 -7.68
N LEU A 119 5.56 -9.24 -8.78
CA LEU A 119 6.78 -10.07 -8.76
C LEU A 119 8.10 -9.28 -8.93
N GLN A 120 8.05 -7.95 -9.06
CA GLN A 120 9.23 -7.07 -9.13
C GLN A 120 9.67 -6.62 -7.74
#